data_AF-A0A2N4UNJ6-F1
#
_entry.id   AF-A0A2N4UNJ6-F1
#
_cell.length_a   1.000
_cell.length_b   1.000
_cell.length_c   1.000
_cell.angle_alpha   90.00
_cell.angle_beta   90.00
_cell.angle_gamma   90.00
#
_symmetry.space_group_name_H-M   'P 1'
#
loop_
_entity.id
_entity.type
_entity.pdbx_description
1 polymer ?
#
loop_
_entity_poly.entity_id
_entity_poly.type
_entity_poly.pdbx_seq_one_letter_code
_entity_poly.pdbx_strand_id
1 'polypeptide(L)'
;MRISPFLWLLFSPALYATSWTEQEVHALQQQKEAQAASFFTPDIQQQHLNAFLHAEQYKEQAKVEGQQAIKKVTPKDNPDAAPPSIIVFVSLGMPETSLKQLLLQAEKLHIPIVIRGIFGNDFNTTIAKVKKLVQPQQGQSPLGGVSINPIWFKQFGIKQVPAFVVMKPNTCTDKPPCDPKNYDVVYGNVSLFDALDTVAREGAYHAIARKALP
;
A
#
# COMPACT_ATOMS: atom_id res chain seq x y z
N MET A 1 -81.60 -86.13 16.53
CA MET A 1 -80.22 -85.70 16.18
C MET A 1 -79.99 -84.43 16.96
N ARG A 2 -79.30 -84.47 18.12
CA ARG A 2 -77.83 -84.30 18.23
C ARG A 2 -77.38 -83.18 17.27
N ILE A 3 -76.72 -82.14 17.72
CA ILE A 3 -75.25 -82.03 17.72
C ILE A 3 -74.98 -80.61 18.27
N SER A 4 -74.40 -80.46 19.47
CA SER A 4 -72.96 -80.37 19.81
C SER A 4 -72.28 -79.04 19.44
N PRO A 5 -71.56 -78.37 20.38
CA PRO A 5 -70.80 -77.15 20.11
C PRO A 5 -69.33 -77.46 19.76
N PHE A 6 -68.65 -76.51 19.11
CA PHE A 6 -67.24 -76.55 18.73
C PHE A 6 -66.56 -75.25 19.18
N LEU A 7 -65.39 -75.37 19.82
CA LEU A 7 -64.60 -74.27 20.39
C LEU A 7 -63.42 -73.96 19.45
N TRP A 8 -63.22 -72.68 19.14
CA TRP A 8 -62.14 -72.16 18.32
C TRP A 8 -60.88 -71.87 19.15
N LEU A 9 -59.70 -72.22 18.62
CA LEU A 9 -58.39 -71.84 19.13
C LEU A 9 -57.68 -70.98 18.07
N LEU A 10 -57.20 -69.81 18.49
CA LEU A 10 -56.52 -68.83 17.64
C LEU A 10 -55.02 -69.07 17.52
N PHE A 11 -54.53 -68.56 16.40
CA PHE A 11 -53.24 -68.70 15.72
C PHE A 11 -52.33 -67.51 16.08
N SER A 12 -51.01 -67.71 16.17
CA SER A 12 -50.01 -66.62 16.26
C SER A 12 -48.89 -66.80 15.22
N PRO A 13 -48.49 -65.76 14.46
CA PRO A 13 -47.40 -65.83 13.49
C PRO A 13 -46.04 -65.45 14.12
N ALA A 14 -44.99 -66.21 13.81
CA ALA A 14 -43.61 -65.86 14.16
C ALA A 14 -42.93 -65.12 12.98
N LEU A 15 -42.29 -64.00 13.28
CA LEU A 15 -41.50 -63.15 12.38
C LEU A 15 -40.19 -63.85 11.97
N TYR A 16 -39.91 -63.96 10.67
CA TYR A 16 -38.58 -64.31 10.16
C TYR A 16 -37.74 -63.03 10.03
N ALA A 17 -36.68 -62.92 10.82
CA ALA A 17 -35.62 -61.94 10.58
C ALA A 17 -34.68 -62.47 9.49
N THR A 18 -34.45 -61.72 8.42
CA THR A 18 -33.47 -62.05 7.40
C THR A 18 -32.07 -61.81 7.96
N SER A 19 -31.37 -62.87 8.39
CA SER A 19 -29.95 -62.80 8.72
C SER A 19 -29.13 -62.79 7.43
N TRP A 20 -28.28 -61.78 7.25
CA TRP A 20 -27.31 -61.75 6.15
C TRP A 20 -26.40 -62.98 6.21
N THR A 21 -26.14 -63.59 5.05
CA THR A 21 -25.19 -64.71 4.97
C THR A 21 -23.75 -64.17 4.91
N GLU A 22 -22.76 -64.92 5.40
CA GLU A 22 -21.36 -64.48 5.37
C GLU A 22 -20.88 -64.14 3.94
N GLN A 23 -21.38 -64.88 2.95
CA GLN A 23 -21.03 -64.67 1.54
C GLN A 23 -21.51 -63.30 1.02
N GLU A 24 -22.71 -62.86 1.40
CA GLU A 24 -23.24 -61.55 1.02
C GLU A 24 -22.46 -60.41 1.68
N VAL A 25 -22.08 -60.60 2.95
CA VAL A 25 -21.26 -59.63 3.69
C VAL A 25 -19.90 -59.45 3.03
N HIS A 26 -19.25 -60.56 2.67
CA HIS A 26 -17.97 -60.52 1.97
C HIS A 26 -18.07 -59.89 0.57
N ALA A 27 -19.12 -60.20 -0.19
CA ALA A 27 -19.35 -59.61 -1.51
C ALA A 27 -19.57 -58.09 -1.43
N LEU A 28 -20.37 -57.63 -0.46
CA LEU A 28 -20.59 -56.21 -0.19
C LEU A 28 -19.31 -55.50 0.25
N GLN A 29 -18.51 -56.15 1.09
CA GLN A 29 -17.24 -55.60 1.57
C GLN A 29 -16.26 -55.42 0.40
N GLN A 30 -16.11 -56.43 -0.45
CA GLN A 30 -15.28 -56.33 -1.67
C GLN A 30 -15.79 -55.25 -2.61
N GLN A 31 -17.11 -55.10 -2.76
CA GLN A 31 -17.69 -54.04 -3.59
C GLN A 31 -17.38 -52.65 -3.03
N LYS A 32 -17.49 -52.47 -1.70
CA LYS A 32 -17.13 -51.21 -1.03
C LYS A 32 -15.64 -50.90 -1.15
N GLU A 33 -14.78 -51.90 -1.04
CA GLU A 33 -13.32 -51.74 -1.19
C GLU A 33 -12.93 -51.42 -2.64
N ALA A 34 -13.55 -52.07 -3.62
CA ALA A 34 -13.36 -51.76 -5.04
C ALA A 34 -13.87 -50.35 -5.41
N GLN A 35 -14.98 -49.93 -4.81
CA GLN A 35 -15.47 -48.55 -4.92
C GLN A 35 -14.53 -47.58 -4.22
N ALA A 36 -14.03 -47.89 -3.03
CA ALA A 36 -13.06 -47.04 -2.33
C ALA A 36 -11.78 -46.86 -3.15
N ALA A 37 -11.25 -47.93 -3.75
CA ALA A 37 -10.08 -47.90 -4.60
C ALA A 37 -10.27 -47.08 -5.89
N SER A 38 -11.49 -47.03 -6.44
CA SER A 38 -11.77 -46.22 -7.63
C SER A 38 -11.81 -44.71 -7.37
N PHE A 39 -11.93 -44.28 -6.10
CA PHE A 39 -11.73 -42.87 -5.71
C PHE A 39 -10.25 -42.46 -5.65
N PHE A 40 -9.31 -43.42 -5.62
CA PHE A 40 -7.86 -43.19 -5.63
C PHE A 40 -7.26 -43.61 -6.98
N THR A 41 -7.72 -42.99 -8.07
CA THR A 41 -7.07 -43.18 -9.38
C THR A 41 -5.78 -42.35 -9.46
N PRO A 42 -4.73 -42.84 -10.13
CA PRO A 42 -3.49 -42.10 -10.36
C PRO A 42 -3.73 -40.71 -11.00
N ASP A 43 -4.79 -40.57 -11.79
CA ASP A 43 -5.16 -39.33 -12.48
C ASP A 43 -5.65 -38.24 -11.53
N ILE A 44 -6.53 -38.57 -10.57
CA ILE A 44 -6.95 -37.63 -9.51
C ILE A 44 -5.74 -37.22 -8.67
N GLN A 45 -4.77 -38.13 -8.52
CA GLN A 45 -3.54 -37.85 -7.80
C GLN A 45 -2.63 -36.86 -8.56
N GLN A 46 -2.44 -37.09 -9.85
CA GLN A 46 -1.68 -36.19 -10.72
C GLN A 46 -2.35 -34.82 -10.88
N GLN A 47 -3.68 -34.76 -10.98
CA GLN A 47 -4.39 -33.49 -11.13
C GLN A 47 -4.19 -32.55 -9.95
N HIS A 48 -4.25 -33.06 -8.70
CA HIS A 48 -4.01 -32.20 -7.54
C HIS A 48 -2.54 -31.78 -7.41
N LEU A 49 -1.60 -32.66 -7.76
CA LEU A 49 -0.17 -32.34 -7.80
C LEU A 49 0.09 -31.22 -8.81
N ASN A 50 -0.48 -31.34 -10.01
CA ASN A 50 -0.39 -30.31 -11.02
C ASN A 50 -1.01 -28.99 -10.55
N ALA A 51 -2.22 -29.00 -9.99
CA ALA A 51 -2.85 -27.80 -9.46
C ALA A 51 -2.01 -27.12 -8.36
N PHE A 52 -1.40 -27.91 -7.47
CA PHE A 52 -0.50 -27.41 -6.42
C PHE A 52 0.78 -26.79 -7.01
N LEU A 53 1.44 -27.48 -7.94
CA LEU A 53 2.64 -26.98 -8.61
C LEU A 53 2.38 -25.69 -9.37
N HIS A 54 1.24 -25.61 -10.07
CA HIS A 54 0.83 -24.38 -10.76
C HIS A 54 0.59 -23.26 -9.75
N ALA A 55 -0.09 -23.52 -8.63
CA ALA A 55 -0.32 -22.51 -7.59
C ALA A 55 1.00 -21.95 -7.01
N GLU A 56 1.99 -22.81 -6.75
CA GLU A 56 3.33 -22.37 -6.32
C GLU A 56 4.04 -21.54 -7.41
N GLN A 57 3.95 -21.97 -8.67
CA GLN A 57 4.53 -21.23 -9.79
C GLN A 57 3.90 -19.83 -9.95
N TYR A 58 2.58 -19.72 -9.83
CA TYR A 58 1.88 -18.43 -9.91
C TYR A 58 2.28 -17.49 -8.76
N LYS A 59 2.49 -18.02 -7.54
CA LYS A 59 2.98 -17.22 -6.41
C LYS A 59 4.35 -16.62 -6.68
N GLU A 60 5.28 -17.43 -7.18
CA GLU A 60 6.63 -16.96 -7.48
C GLU A 60 6.63 -15.94 -8.62
N GLN A 61 5.84 -16.17 -9.67
CA GLN A 61 5.66 -15.20 -10.76
C GLN A 61 5.12 -13.86 -10.25
N ALA A 62 4.04 -13.88 -9.45
CA ALA A 62 3.45 -12.67 -8.89
C ALA A 62 4.44 -11.90 -7.98
N LYS A 63 5.28 -12.62 -7.24
CA LYS A 63 6.33 -12.03 -6.40
C LYS A 63 7.41 -11.36 -7.25
N VAL A 64 7.87 -12.00 -8.31
CA VAL A 64 8.88 -11.45 -9.23
C VAL A 64 8.32 -10.24 -9.98
N GLU A 65 7.11 -10.34 -10.54
CA GLU A 65 6.45 -9.22 -11.23
C GLU A 65 6.22 -8.05 -10.29
N GLY A 66 5.76 -8.30 -9.06
CA GLY A 66 5.64 -7.29 -8.02
C GLY A 66 6.97 -6.61 -7.71
N GLN A 67 8.06 -7.38 -7.54
CA GLN A 67 9.39 -6.83 -7.32
C GLN A 67 9.92 -6.02 -8.51
N GLN A 68 9.66 -6.47 -9.74
CA GLN A 68 10.03 -5.74 -10.96
C GLN A 68 9.24 -4.45 -11.11
N ALA A 69 7.93 -4.48 -10.84
CA ALA A 69 7.07 -3.31 -10.84
C ALA A 69 7.56 -2.29 -9.80
N ILE A 70 7.87 -2.74 -8.57
CA ILE A 70 8.46 -1.91 -7.51
C ILE A 70 9.76 -1.28 -8.00
N LYS A 71 10.72 -2.07 -8.54
CA LYS A 71 11.98 -1.53 -9.10
C LYS A 71 11.78 -0.49 -10.19
N LYS A 72 10.71 -0.59 -10.97
CA LYS A 72 10.39 0.34 -12.06
C LYS A 72 9.76 1.65 -11.55
N VAL A 73 9.10 1.64 -10.39
CA VAL A 73 8.46 2.82 -9.78
C VAL A 73 9.26 3.43 -8.64
N THR A 74 10.26 2.74 -8.07
CA THR A 74 11.18 3.34 -7.10
C THR A 74 11.98 4.44 -7.83
N PRO A 75 11.87 5.72 -7.41
CA PRO A 75 12.73 6.76 -7.93
C PRO A 75 14.19 6.32 -7.83
N LYS A 76 14.98 6.59 -8.87
CA LYS A 76 16.41 6.28 -8.94
C LYS A 76 17.25 7.18 -8.01
N ASP A 77 16.62 7.73 -6.97
CA ASP A 77 17.27 8.49 -5.93
C ASP A 77 17.89 7.48 -4.96
N ASN A 78 19.18 7.63 -4.74
CA ASN A 78 19.96 6.79 -3.84
C ASN A 78 19.22 6.71 -2.49
N PRO A 79 18.82 5.52 -1.99
CA PRO A 79 18.18 5.39 -0.68
C PRO A 79 19.10 5.85 0.48
N ASP A 80 20.41 5.97 0.22
CA ASP A 80 21.40 6.56 1.12
C ASP A 80 21.70 8.05 0.81
N ALA A 81 20.92 8.70 -0.07
CA ALA A 81 21.08 10.13 -0.31
C ALA A 81 20.77 10.89 0.98
N ALA A 82 21.69 11.76 1.37
CA ALA A 82 21.49 12.70 2.46
C ALA A 82 20.16 13.46 2.26
N PRO A 83 19.39 13.70 3.33
CA PRO A 83 18.16 14.49 3.22
C PRO A 83 18.49 15.86 2.61
N PRO A 84 17.57 16.43 1.81
CA PRO A 84 17.78 17.72 1.19
C PRO A 84 17.97 18.77 2.28
N SER A 85 19.03 19.58 2.17
CA SER A 85 19.34 20.62 3.16
C SER A 85 18.34 21.77 3.17
N ILE A 86 17.46 21.86 2.16
CA ILE A 86 16.45 22.91 2.03
C ILE A 86 15.13 22.26 1.59
N ILE A 87 14.03 22.61 2.25
CA ILE A 87 12.68 22.13 1.90
C ILE A 87 11.67 23.28 1.99
N VAL A 88 10.77 23.36 1.01
CA VAL A 88 9.63 24.28 1.04
C VAL A 88 8.36 23.54 1.39
N PHE A 89 7.63 24.01 2.40
CA PHE A 89 6.37 23.45 2.87
C PHE A 89 5.19 24.29 2.38
N VAL A 90 4.23 23.66 1.73
CA VAL A 90 3.05 24.31 1.16
C VAL A 90 1.76 23.53 1.41
N SER A 91 0.62 24.13 1.09
CA SER A 91 -0.69 23.47 1.11
C SER A 91 -1.48 23.78 -0.16
N LEU A 92 -2.28 22.82 -0.63
CA LEU A 92 -3.22 22.99 -1.75
C LEU A 92 -4.39 23.92 -1.44
N GLY A 93 -4.50 24.41 -0.20
CA GLY A 93 -5.42 25.49 0.20
C GLY A 93 -4.86 26.90 -0.03
N MET A 94 -3.58 27.05 -0.39
CA MET A 94 -2.99 28.34 -0.75
C MET A 94 -3.55 28.86 -2.09
N PRO A 95 -3.46 30.17 -2.37
CA PRO A 95 -3.78 30.72 -3.69
C PRO A 95 -2.97 30.05 -4.81
N GLU A 96 -3.64 29.72 -5.92
CA GLU A 96 -3.02 29.00 -7.05
C GLU A 96 -1.84 29.79 -7.64
N THR A 97 -1.93 31.11 -7.68
CA THR A 97 -0.87 32.01 -8.16
C THR A 97 0.38 31.93 -7.28
N SER A 98 0.22 32.05 -5.96
CA SER A 98 1.32 31.92 -5.00
C SER A 98 2.00 30.55 -5.09
N LEU A 99 1.21 29.48 -5.22
CA LEU A 99 1.72 28.13 -5.30
C LEU A 99 2.52 27.88 -6.60
N LYS A 100 2.04 28.40 -7.74
CA LYS A 100 2.78 28.35 -9.01
C LYS A 100 4.09 29.12 -8.97
N GLN A 101 4.09 30.31 -8.35
CA GLN A 101 5.30 31.10 -8.18
C GLN A 101 6.34 30.34 -7.34
N LEU A 102 5.93 29.74 -6.22
CA LEU A 102 6.83 28.92 -5.41
C LEU A 102 7.38 27.72 -6.18
N LEU A 103 6.55 27.04 -6.97
CA LEU A 103 6.97 25.91 -7.81
C LEU A 103 8.03 26.32 -8.83
N LEU A 104 7.84 27.43 -9.53
CA LEU A 104 8.81 27.98 -10.50
C LEU A 104 10.16 28.30 -9.83
N GLN A 105 10.11 28.93 -8.65
CA GLN A 105 11.32 29.30 -7.92
C GLN A 105 12.05 28.05 -7.39
N ALA A 106 11.31 27.08 -6.87
CA ALA A 106 11.84 25.83 -6.36
C ALA A 106 12.45 24.96 -7.48
N GLU A 107 11.82 24.92 -8.66
CA GLU A 107 12.37 24.27 -9.85
C GLU A 107 13.73 24.88 -10.22
N LYS A 108 13.81 26.22 -10.30
CA LYS A 108 15.05 26.94 -10.64
C LYS A 108 16.20 26.65 -9.69
N LEU A 109 15.90 26.42 -8.41
CA LEU A 109 16.89 26.13 -7.38
C LEU A 109 17.08 24.63 -7.10
N HIS A 110 16.34 23.75 -7.81
CA HIS A 110 16.28 22.31 -7.54
C HIS A 110 15.93 21.97 -6.08
N ILE A 111 15.08 22.78 -5.44
CA ILE A 111 14.64 22.60 -4.06
C ILE A 111 13.31 21.84 -4.05
N PRO A 112 13.16 20.78 -3.24
CA PRO A 112 11.91 20.03 -3.17
C PRO A 112 10.79 20.81 -2.47
N ILE A 113 9.57 20.68 -3.00
CA ILE A 113 8.34 21.17 -2.37
C ILE A 113 7.58 20.01 -1.74
N VAL A 114 7.20 20.16 -0.47
CA VAL A 114 6.39 19.22 0.28
C VAL A 114 5.00 19.80 0.55
N ILE A 115 3.98 19.09 0.06
CA ILE A 115 2.57 19.43 0.23
C ILE A 115 2.00 18.72 1.46
N ARG A 116 1.19 19.47 2.24
CA ARG A 116 0.46 18.91 3.38
C ARG A 116 -0.65 17.95 2.93
N GLY A 117 -0.37 16.65 2.97
CA GLY A 117 -1.37 15.58 2.95
C GLY A 117 -2.36 15.61 1.78
N ILE A 118 -3.52 14.99 2.00
CA ILE A 118 -4.61 14.90 1.04
C ILE A 118 -5.52 16.13 1.22
N PHE A 119 -5.78 16.85 0.13
CA PHE A 119 -6.68 17.99 0.13
C PHE A 119 -8.14 17.53 0.21
N GLY A 120 -8.91 18.10 1.14
CA GLY A 120 -10.34 17.85 1.26
C GLY A 120 -10.73 16.40 1.61
N ASN A 121 -9.79 15.61 2.15
CA ASN A 121 -9.97 14.18 2.43
C ASN A 121 -10.31 13.33 1.18
N ASP A 122 -10.02 13.83 -0.03
CA ASP A 122 -10.22 13.11 -1.28
C ASP A 122 -8.95 13.09 -2.13
N PHE A 123 -8.54 11.87 -2.49
CA PHE A 123 -7.31 11.65 -3.25
C PHE A 123 -7.46 12.11 -4.70
N ASN A 124 -8.65 11.93 -5.31
CA ASN A 124 -8.88 12.33 -6.70
C ASN A 124 -8.82 13.85 -6.87
N THR A 125 -9.44 14.59 -5.96
CA THR A 125 -9.39 16.05 -5.91
C THR A 125 -7.96 16.55 -5.69
N THR A 126 -7.20 15.86 -4.83
CA THR A 126 -5.77 16.15 -4.59
C THR A 126 -4.95 15.98 -5.86
N ILE A 127 -5.08 14.84 -6.55
CA ILE A 127 -4.39 14.59 -7.82
C ILE A 127 -4.76 15.64 -8.85
N ALA A 128 -6.06 15.94 -9.02
CA ALA A 128 -6.52 16.90 -10.01
C ALA A 128 -5.91 18.30 -9.75
N LYS A 129 -5.87 18.75 -8.50
CA LYS A 129 -5.23 20.01 -8.12
C LYS A 129 -3.74 20.00 -8.37
N VAL A 130 -3.02 18.97 -7.90
CA VAL A 130 -1.58 18.83 -8.13
C VAL A 130 -1.27 18.81 -9.62
N LYS A 131 -2.00 18.01 -10.40
CA LYS A 131 -1.85 17.93 -11.84
C LYS A 131 -2.08 19.28 -12.52
N LYS A 132 -3.08 20.05 -12.10
CA LYS A 132 -3.33 21.41 -12.62
C LYS A 132 -2.17 22.38 -12.30
N LEU A 133 -1.52 22.19 -11.15
CA LEU A 133 -0.41 23.02 -10.71
C LEU A 133 0.89 22.72 -11.45
N VAL A 134 1.23 21.43 -11.64
CA VAL A 134 2.48 21.01 -12.29
C VAL A 134 2.38 20.94 -13.81
N GLN A 135 1.16 20.93 -14.36
CA GLN A 135 0.95 20.94 -15.81
C GLN A 135 1.61 22.18 -16.41
N PRO A 136 2.50 21.99 -17.40
CA PRO A 136 3.14 23.11 -18.06
C PRO A 136 2.10 23.96 -18.77
N GLN A 137 2.31 25.27 -18.78
CA GLN A 137 1.68 26.11 -19.79
C GLN A 137 2.33 25.79 -21.15
N GLN A 138 1.56 25.91 -22.24
CA GLN A 138 1.98 25.46 -23.59
C GLN A 138 3.47 25.78 -23.89
N GLY A 139 4.26 24.74 -24.15
CA GLY A 139 5.68 24.86 -24.48
C GLY A 139 6.66 24.82 -23.30
N GLN A 140 6.21 24.68 -22.06
CA GLN A 140 7.07 24.60 -20.87
C GLN A 140 7.28 23.15 -20.40
N SER A 141 8.37 22.89 -19.67
CA SER A 141 8.57 21.63 -18.95
C SER A 141 7.63 21.56 -17.73
N PRO A 142 7.18 20.36 -17.31
CA PRO A 142 6.44 20.22 -16.06
C PRO A 142 7.25 20.80 -14.89
N LEU A 143 6.59 21.59 -14.04
CA LEU A 143 7.22 22.11 -12.82
C LEU A 143 7.66 20.92 -11.94
N GLY A 144 8.85 21.03 -11.35
CA GLY A 144 9.52 19.95 -10.62
C GLY A 144 8.63 19.15 -9.66
N GLY A 145 9.02 17.89 -9.41
CA GLY A 145 8.21 16.95 -8.63
C GLY A 145 7.81 17.48 -7.25
N VAL A 146 6.51 17.38 -6.93
CA VAL A 146 5.99 17.66 -5.59
C VAL A 146 5.89 16.38 -4.78
N SER A 147 6.22 16.46 -3.49
CA SER A 147 6.07 15.34 -2.56
C SER A 147 4.90 15.57 -1.61
N ILE A 148 4.06 14.56 -1.39
CA ILE A 148 3.04 14.58 -0.33
C ILE A 148 3.57 13.75 0.83
N ASN A 149 4.14 14.41 1.85
CA ASN A 149 4.78 13.71 2.96
C ASN A 149 4.40 14.36 4.31
N PRO A 150 3.47 13.75 5.07
CA PRO A 150 3.06 14.27 6.37
C PRO A 150 4.13 14.11 7.46
N ILE A 151 5.13 13.25 7.26
CA ILE A 151 6.21 13.02 8.23
C ILE A 151 7.12 14.25 8.28
N TRP A 152 7.46 14.84 7.13
CA TRP A 152 8.26 16.08 7.09
C TRP A 152 7.61 17.24 7.85
N PHE A 153 6.28 17.38 7.78
CA PHE A 153 5.56 18.39 8.56
C PHE A 153 5.69 18.16 10.07
N LYS A 154 5.65 16.89 10.51
CA LYS A 154 5.86 16.51 11.91
C LYS A 154 7.31 16.70 12.33
N GLN A 155 8.26 16.38 11.45
CA GLN A 155 9.70 16.47 11.68
C GLN A 155 10.11 17.87 12.13
N PHE A 156 9.61 18.91 11.46
CA PHE A 156 9.92 20.31 11.75
C PHE A 156 8.80 21.06 12.47
N GLY A 157 7.75 20.36 12.94
CA GLY A 157 6.64 20.99 13.64
C GLY A 157 5.89 22.06 12.85
N ILE A 158 5.83 21.95 11.52
CA ILE A 158 5.27 22.97 10.62
C ILE A 158 3.75 23.03 10.74
N LYS A 159 3.25 24.04 11.45
CA LYS A 159 1.80 24.29 11.62
C LYS A 159 1.25 25.26 10.59
N GLN A 160 2.06 26.17 10.09
CA GLN A 160 1.68 27.26 9.18
C GLN A 160 2.41 27.09 7.83
N VAL A 161 1.80 27.55 6.74
CA VAL A 161 2.40 27.50 5.40
C VAL A 161 2.13 28.82 4.65
N PRO A 162 3.00 29.24 3.72
CA PRO A 162 4.25 28.58 3.34
C PRO A 162 5.32 28.69 4.44
N ALA A 163 6.20 27.69 4.49
CA ALA A 163 7.35 27.65 5.39
C ALA A 163 8.58 27.15 4.64
N PHE A 164 9.73 27.75 4.94
CA PHE A 164 11.00 27.48 4.28
C PHE A 164 11.97 26.98 5.34
N VAL A 165 12.40 25.73 5.24
CA VAL A 165 13.29 25.10 6.21
C VAL A 165 14.67 24.95 5.57
N VAL A 166 15.70 25.42 6.28
CA VAL A 166 17.10 25.16 5.97
C VAL A 166 17.67 24.35 7.13
N MET A 167 18.21 23.17 6.86
CA MET A 167 18.67 22.25 7.88
C MET A 167 20.14 21.89 7.72
N LYS A 168 20.75 21.48 8.83
CA LYS A 168 22.10 20.93 8.84
C LYS A 168 22.16 19.65 7.99
N PRO A 169 23.15 19.48 7.10
CA PRO A 169 23.29 18.28 6.28
C PRO A 169 23.45 17.04 7.16
N ASN A 170 22.90 15.91 6.71
CA ASN A 170 22.96 14.63 7.44
C ASN A 170 22.35 14.69 8.85
N THR A 171 21.40 15.58 9.08
CA THR A 171 20.60 15.61 10.32
C THR A 171 19.12 15.45 10.00
N CYS A 172 18.29 15.34 11.04
CA CYS A 172 16.85 15.17 10.89
C CYS A 172 16.46 13.91 10.08
N THR A 173 17.30 12.88 10.06
CA THR A 173 17.03 11.55 9.46
C THR A 173 16.28 10.62 10.40
N ASP A 174 16.32 10.88 11.70
CA ASP A 174 15.64 10.09 12.72
C ASP A 174 14.14 10.39 12.79
N LYS A 175 13.43 9.64 13.65
CA LYS A 175 11.99 9.83 13.88
C LYS A 175 11.68 11.26 14.38
N PRO A 176 10.55 11.85 13.97
CA PRO A 176 10.11 13.15 14.46
C PRO A 176 10.02 13.22 15.98
N PRO A 177 10.32 14.38 16.60
CA PRO A 177 10.73 15.66 15.97
C PRO A 177 12.25 15.79 15.79
N CYS A 178 12.68 16.59 14.81
CA CYS A 178 14.08 17.01 14.72
C CYS A 178 14.40 18.07 15.79
N ASP A 179 15.62 18.05 16.33
CA ASP A 179 16.11 19.07 17.25
C ASP A 179 16.06 20.46 16.58
N PRO A 180 15.37 21.46 17.18
CA PRO A 180 15.33 22.84 16.68
C PRO A 180 16.69 23.49 16.44
N LYS A 181 17.76 23.01 17.08
CA LYS A 181 19.13 23.49 16.82
C LYS A 181 19.64 23.09 15.44
N ASN A 182 19.05 22.08 14.80
CA ASN A 182 19.50 21.52 13.53
C ASN A 182 18.85 22.16 12.30
N TYR A 183 17.96 23.14 12.46
CA TYR A 183 17.33 23.83 11.33
C TYR A 183 16.91 25.27 11.65
N ASP A 184 16.86 26.10 10.62
CA ASP A 184 16.19 27.40 10.61
C ASP A 184 14.86 27.27 9.86
N VAL A 185 13.88 28.09 10.25
CA VAL A 185 12.58 28.16 9.56
C VAL A 185 12.16 29.61 9.33
N VAL A 186 11.77 29.91 8.11
CA VAL A 186 11.13 31.19 7.74
C VAL A 186 9.67 30.92 7.40
N TYR A 187 8.77 31.73 7.94
CA TYR A 187 7.34 31.68 7.66
C TYR A 187 6.88 32.96 7.00
N GLY A 188 5.85 32.87 6.15
CA GLY A 188 5.15 34.03 5.60
C GLY A 188 5.05 34.05 4.09
N ASN A 189 4.25 34.96 3.57
CA ASN A 189 4.02 35.14 2.12
C ASN A 189 5.20 35.89 1.46
N VAL A 190 6.35 35.23 1.41
CA VAL A 190 7.58 35.73 0.79
C VAL A 190 8.01 34.79 -0.34
N SER A 191 8.90 35.27 -1.21
CA SER A 191 9.51 34.40 -2.22
C SER A 191 10.49 33.41 -1.59
N LEU A 192 10.79 32.31 -2.30
CA LEU A 192 11.84 31.38 -1.90
C LEU A 192 13.21 32.07 -1.82
N PHE A 193 13.48 33.01 -2.73
CA PHE A 193 14.72 33.79 -2.73
C PHE A 193 14.83 34.66 -1.47
N ASP A 194 13.77 35.39 -1.12
CA ASP A 194 13.77 36.26 0.06
C ASP A 194 13.86 35.46 1.37
N ALA A 195 13.19 34.30 1.41
CA ALA A 195 13.28 33.41 2.55
C ALA A 195 14.71 32.89 2.75
N LEU A 196 15.39 32.48 1.67
CA LEU A 196 16.78 32.04 1.72
C LEU A 196 17.74 33.19 2.03
N ASP A 197 17.51 34.39 1.48
CA ASP A 197 18.29 35.57 1.80
C ASP A 197 18.21 35.93 3.29
N THR A 198 17.00 35.83 3.87
CA THR A 198 16.79 36.04 5.31
C THR A 198 17.64 35.05 6.14
N VAL A 199 17.62 33.76 5.80
CA VAL A 199 18.48 32.76 6.45
C VAL A 199 19.97 33.06 6.19
N ALA A 200 20.34 33.49 4.98
CA ALA A 200 21.72 33.80 4.61
C ALA A 200 22.32 35.02 5.33
N ARG A 201 21.47 35.90 5.88
CA ARG A 201 21.86 37.06 6.69
C ARG A 201 21.83 36.78 8.18
N GLU A 202 20.80 36.10 8.67
CA GLU A 202 20.47 36.05 10.11
C GLU A 202 20.42 34.62 10.69
N GLY A 203 20.39 33.58 9.85
CA GLY A 203 20.19 32.19 10.27
C GLY A 203 21.47 31.47 10.71
N ALA A 204 21.29 30.43 11.54
CA ALA A 204 22.38 29.55 11.96
C ALA A 204 23.00 28.80 10.77
N TYR A 205 22.20 28.50 9.75
CA TYR A 205 22.57 27.77 8.55
C TYR A 205 22.76 28.68 7.32
N HIS A 206 23.15 29.94 7.55
CA HIS A 206 23.35 30.96 6.51
C HIS A 206 24.24 30.52 5.34
N ALA A 207 25.30 29.73 5.60
CA ALA A 207 26.20 29.26 4.54
C ALA A 207 25.50 28.33 3.53
N ILE A 208 24.54 27.52 4.00
CA ILE A 208 23.75 26.62 3.16
C ILE A 208 22.79 27.45 2.30
N ALA A 209 22.09 28.39 2.92
CA ALA A 209 21.17 29.28 2.22
C ALA A 209 21.89 30.13 1.16
N ARG A 210 23.06 30.69 1.50
CA ARG A 210 23.89 31.48 0.56
C ARG A 210 24.36 30.67 -0.63
N LYS A 211 24.70 29.39 -0.44
CA LYS A 211 25.11 28.50 -1.54
C LYS A 211 23.96 28.17 -2.50
N ALA A 212 22.72 28.18 -2.02
CA ALA A 212 21.54 27.93 -2.84
C ALA A 212 21.06 29.17 -3.62
N LEU A 213 21.53 30.36 -3.26
CA LEU A 213 21.23 31.58 -4.00
C LEU A 213 22.16 31.71 -5.23
N PRO A 214 21.65 32.27 -6.35
CA PRO A 214 22.42 32.49 -7.56
C PRO A 214 23.46 33.61 -7.44
#